data_AF-A0A848IU58-F1
#
_entry.id   AF-A0A848IU58-F1
#
_cell.length_a   1.000
_cell.length_b   1.000
_cell.length_c   1.000
_cell.angle_alpha   90.00
_cell.angle_beta   90.00
_cell.angle_gamma   90.00
#
_symmetry.space_group_name_H-M   'P 1'
#
loop_
_entity.id
_entity.type
_entity.pdbx_description
1 polymer ?
#
loop_
_entity_poly.entity_id
_entity_poly.type
_entity_poly.pdbx_seq_one_letter_code
_entity_poly.pdbx_strand_id
1 'polypeptide(L)'
;MTNSAPQTLPHHSYANSLGAPLACVQGTISKVFLAPEFHHAANHQQFVITIDTVVKFDGGTQNLVGTEVFVAVRFGDSEGLAQEIPGLQVGQPIEVQGEYIAEASAYPTADNNNPVLPVLHFTHHPVGYVKYQGQTYS
;
A
#
# COMPACT_ATOMS: atom_id res chain seq x y z
N MET A 1 -28.56 -0.01 15.46
CA MET A 1 -27.10 0.18 15.55
C MET A 1 -26.47 -1.20 15.53
N THR A 2 -25.97 -1.67 14.39
CA THR A 2 -25.35 -2.99 14.29
C THR A 2 -23.88 -2.89 14.69
N ASN A 3 -23.59 -3.24 15.94
CA ASN A 3 -22.25 -3.60 16.40
C ASN A 3 -21.83 -4.87 15.65
N SER A 4 -21.16 -4.71 14.51
CA SER A 4 -20.46 -5.84 13.89
C SER A 4 -19.09 -5.90 14.53
N ALA A 5 -18.77 -7.03 15.18
CA ALA A 5 -17.42 -7.28 15.64
C ALA A 5 -16.44 -7.14 14.46
N PRO A 6 -15.19 -6.67 14.66
CA PRO A 6 -14.20 -6.61 13.60
C PRO A 6 -14.09 -8.00 12.96
N GLN A 7 -14.27 -8.08 11.64
CA GLN A 7 -14.11 -9.33 10.92
C GLN A 7 -12.64 -9.75 11.03
N THR A 8 -12.37 -10.90 11.65
CA THR A 8 -11.02 -11.48 11.62
C THR A 8 -10.73 -11.98 10.21
N LEU A 9 -9.75 -11.37 9.54
CA LEU A 9 -9.32 -11.77 8.19
C LEU A 9 -8.14 -12.75 8.29
N PRO A 10 -7.95 -13.65 7.30
CA PRO A 10 -6.86 -14.63 7.35
C PRO A 10 -5.48 -14.01 7.57
N HIS A 11 -5.23 -12.81 7.03
CA HIS A 11 -3.95 -12.13 7.16
C HIS A 11 -3.63 -11.62 8.56
N HIS A 12 -4.64 -11.51 9.44
CA HIS A 12 -4.45 -11.07 10.83
C HIS A 12 -3.57 -12.04 11.64
N SER A 13 -3.32 -13.25 11.13
CA SER A 13 -2.43 -14.23 11.75
C SER A 13 -0.94 -14.00 11.48
N TYR A 14 -0.57 -13.14 10.54
CA TYR A 14 0.82 -12.87 10.21
C TYR A 14 1.45 -11.86 11.18
N ALA A 15 2.70 -12.09 11.58
CA ALA A 15 3.37 -11.29 12.60
C ALA A 15 3.45 -9.78 12.28
N ASN A 16 3.56 -9.44 10.99
CA ASN A 16 3.71 -8.06 10.51
C ASN A 16 2.38 -7.43 10.04
N SER A 17 1.26 -8.16 10.15
CA SER A 17 -0.08 -7.63 9.85
C SER A 17 -0.53 -6.66 10.95
N LEU A 18 -1.12 -5.54 10.55
CA LEU A 18 -1.74 -4.57 11.45
C LEU A 18 -3.19 -4.91 11.78
N GLY A 19 -3.74 -5.95 11.15
CA GLY A 19 -5.15 -6.33 11.34
C GLY A 19 -6.11 -5.35 10.66
N ALA A 20 -5.60 -4.60 9.68
CA ALA A 20 -6.34 -3.60 8.94
C ALA A 20 -7.08 -4.23 7.75
N PRO A 21 -8.12 -3.59 7.21
CA PRO A 21 -8.79 -4.04 6.00
C PRO A 21 -7.81 -4.28 4.83
N LEU A 22 -8.03 -5.33 4.05
CA LEU A 22 -7.18 -5.67 2.92
C LEU A 22 -7.79 -5.09 1.64
N ALA A 23 -7.10 -4.13 1.02
CA ALA A 23 -7.53 -3.47 -0.21
C ALA A 23 -6.70 -3.96 -1.39
N CYS A 24 -7.38 -4.34 -2.48
CA CYS A 24 -6.80 -4.49 -3.82
C CYS A 24 -7.40 -3.41 -4.70
N VAL A 25 -6.53 -2.55 -5.24
CA VAL A 25 -6.93 -1.37 -6.01
C VAL A 25 -6.12 -1.27 -7.30
N GLN A 26 -6.75 -0.71 -8.31
CA GLN A 26 -6.09 -0.24 -9.53
C GLN A 26 -6.10 1.28 -9.53
N GLY A 27 -5.01 1.87 -9.99
CA GLY A 27 -4.84 3.31 -9.99
C GLY A 27 -3.75 3.79 -10.92
N THR A 28 -3.51 5.10 -10.83
CA THR A 28 -2.48 5.80 -11.59
C THR A 28 -1.44 6.36 -10.63
N ILE A 29 -0.15 6.13 -10.90
CA ILE A 29 0.94 6.66 -10.08
C ILE A 29 0.95 8.19 -10.16
N SER A 30 0.76 8.90 -9.05
CA SER A 30 0.80 10.37 -9.00
C SER A 30 2.14 10.91 -8.52
N LYS A 31 2.92 10.14 -7.77
CA LYS A 31 4.27 10.51 -7.31
C LYS A 31 5.15 9.28 -7.12
N VAL A 32 6.45 9.40 -7.41
CA VAL A 32 7.46 8.38 -7.07
C VAL A 32 8.53 9.07 -6.21
N PHE A 33 8.90 8.46 -5.09
CA PHE A 33 9.96 8.96 -4.23
C PHE A 33 11.26 8.24 -4.59
N LEU A 34 12.31 9.01 -4.93
CA LEU A 34 13.54 8.47 -5.49
C LEU A 34 14.62 8.23 -4.42
N ALA A 35 15.38 7.15 -4.60
CA ALA A 35 16.61 6.94 -3.85
C ALA A 35 17.68 8.00 -4.19
N PRO A 36 18.60 8.31 -3.26
CA PRO A 36 18.66 7.86 -1.87
C PRO A 36 17.84 8.76 -0.91
N GLU A 37 17.27 9.84 -1.43
CA GLU A 37 16.71 10.93 -0.62
C GLU A 37 15.55 10.48 0.26
N PHE A 38 14.77 9.47 -0.13
CA PHE A 38 13.54 9.06 0.57
C PHE A 38 13.59 7.61 1.11
N HIS A 39 14.79 7.03 1.26
CA HIS A 39 14.98 5.63 1.70
C HIS A 39 15.41 5.58 3.18
N HIS A 40 14.57 6.08 4.09
CA HIS A 40 14.99 6.41 5.47
C HIS A 40 14.85 5.29 6.52
N ALA A 41 14.13 4.20 6.23
CA ALA A 41 14.01 3.06 7.14
C ALA A 41 13.71 1.79 6.35
N ALA A 42 14.40 0.68 6.68
CA ALA A 42 14.23 -0.64 6.09
C ALA A 42 13.87 -0.61 4.59
N ASN A 43 14.77 -0.15 3.72
CA ASN A 43 14.62 -0.18 2.24
C ASN A 43 13.16 -0.25 1.76
N HIS A 44 12.37 0.79 2.02
CA HIS A 44 11.01 0.89 1.49
C HIS A 44 11.07 1.72 0.22
N GLN A 45 10.56 1.18 -0.87
CA GLN A 45 10.26 1.96 -2.07
C GLN A 45 8.88 2.58 -1.87
N GLN A 46 8.79 3.90 -2.07
CA GLN A 46 7.61 4.67 -1.77
C GLN A 46 7.08 5.38 -3.01
N PHE A 47 5.76 5.46 -3.14
CA PHE A 47 5.07 6.18 -4.21
C PHE A 47 3.64 6.52 -3.78
N VAL A 48 2.99 7.42 -4.52
CA VAL A 48 1.57 7.75 -4.34
C VAL A 48 0.81 7.30 -5.58
N ILE A 49 -0.39 6.74 -5.38
CA ILE A 49 -1.32 6.45 -6.46
C ILE A 49 -2.66 7.15 -6.21
N THR A 50 -3.31 7.58 -7.27
CA THR A 50 -4.75 7.91 -7.24
C THR A 50 -5.53 6.64 -7.59
N ILE A 51 -6.48 6.25 -6.73
CA ILE A 51 -7.27 5.04 -6.93
C ILE A 51 -8.33 5.29 -8.00
N ASP A 52 -8.27 4.53 -9.09
CA ASP A 52 -9.25 4.57 -10.18
C ASP A 52 -10.33 3.50 -10.00
N THR A 53 -9.99 2.36 -9.38
CA THR A 53 -10.92 1.24 -9.17
C THR A 53 -10.56 0.46 -7.90
N VAL A 54 -11.58 0.08 -7.14
CA VAL A 54 -11.44 -0.87 -6.02
C VAL A 54 -11.79 -2.27 -6.53
N VAL A 55 -10.79 -3.14 -6.68
CA VAL A 55 -10.96 -4.51 -7.16
C VAL A 55 -11.52 -5.40 -6.04
N LYS A 56 -11.01 -5.22 -4.82
CA LYS A 56 -11.45 -5.95 -3.62
C LYS A 56 -11.19 -5.11 -2.38
N PHE A 57 -12.08 -5.17 -1.39
CA PHE A 57 -11.85 -4.54 -0.10
C PHE A 57 -12.41 -5.37 1.06
N ASP A 58 -11.60 -6.28 1.59
CA ASP A 58 -12.01 -7.16 2.68
C ASP A 58 -11.90 -6.44 4.03
N GLY A 59 -12.99 -6.46 4.81
CA GLY A 59 -13.04 -5.80 6.12
C GLY A 59 -13.25 -4.27 6.07
N GLY A 60 -13.37 -3.69 4.87
CA GLY A 60 -13.64 -2.27 4.67
C GLY A 60 -14.93 -2.05 3.87
N THR A 61 -15.54 -0.86 4.02
CA THR A 61 -16.82 -0.53 3.37
C THR A 61 -16.81 0.82 2.65
N GLN A 62 -15.81 1.67 2.88
CA GLN A 62 -15.71 2.95 2.19
C GLN A 62 -15.40 2.79 0.69
N ASN A 63 -15.91 3.73 -0.11
CA ASN A 63 -15.48 3.90 -1.49
C ASN A 63 -14.13 4.64 -1.51
N LEU A 64 -13.11 4.03 -2.09
CA LEU A 64 -11.76 4.60 -2.18
C LEU A 64 -11.46 5.27 -3.53
N VAL A 65 -12.39 5.23 -4.50
CA VAL A 65 -12.15 5.82 -5.83
C VAL A 65 -11.94 7.33 -5.71
N GLY A 66 -10.88 7.83 -6.36
CA GLY A 66 -10.43 9.21 -6.31
C GLY A 66 -9.53 9.54 -5.11
N THR A 67 -9.32 8.61 -4.18
CA THR A 67 -8.41 8.82 -3.05
C THR A 67 -6.96 8.70 -3.50
N GLU A 68 -6.11 9.64 -3.09
CA GLU A 68 -4.66 9.49 -3.15
C GLU A 68 -4.17 8.69 -1.95
N VAL A 69 -3.42 7.62 -2.21
CA VAL A 69 -2.88 6.75 -1.17
C VAL A 69 -1.38 6.62 -1.29
N PHE A 70 -0.70 6.70 -0.15
CA PHE A 70 0.72 6.47 -0.03
C PHE A 70 0.99 4.96 0.02
N VAL A 71 1.87 4.48 -0.84
CA VAL A 71 2.24 3.07 -0.95
C VAL A 71 3.67 2.91 -0.48
N ALA A 72 3.89 1.98 0.44
CA ALA A 72 5.23 1.60 0.90
C ALA A 72 5.45 0.11 0.65
N VAL A 73 6.50 -0.20 -0.13
CA VAL A 73 6.89 -1.57 -0.49
C VAL A 73 8.26 -1.85 0.09
N ARG A 74 8.36 -2.77 1.05
CA ARG A 74 9.65 -3.19 1.60
C ARG A 74 10.44 -4.00 0.58
N PHE A 75 11.76 -3.80 0.51
CA PHE A 75 12.66 -4.56 -0.34
C PHE A 75 14.04 -4.77 0.31
N GLY A 76 14.88 -5.63 -0.29
CA GLY A 76 16.29 -5.80 0.06
C GLY A 76 16.56 -6.63 1.31
N ASP A 77 15.55 -7.30 1.86
CA ASP A 77 15.68 -8.27 2.95
C ASP A 77 14.68 -9.43 2.80
N SER A 78 14.71 -10.39 3.73
CA SER A 78 13.86 -11.59 3.68
C SER A 78 12.38 -11.34 3.97
N GLU A 79 12.01 -10.13 4.38
CA GLU A 79 10.64 -9.77 4.74
C GLU A 79 9.94 -8.94 3.66
N GLY A 80 10.61 -8.60 2.57
CA GLY A 80 10.04 -7.84 1.44
C GLY A 80 10.49 -8.37 0.08
N LEU A 81 10.43 -7.52 -0.95
CA LEU A 81 10.92 -7.84 -2.29
C LEU A 81 12.45 -8.02 -2.29
N ALA A 82 12.98 -8.79 -3.24
CA ALA A 82 14.43 -8.91 -3.40
C ALA A 82 15.11 -7.57 -3.77
N GLN A 83 14.41 -6.74 -4.54
CA GLN A 83 14.86 -5.44 -5.02
C GLN A 83 13.66 -4.51 -5.25
N GLU A 84 13.94 -3.22 -5.48
CA GLU A 84 12.93 -2.25 -5.91
C GLU A 84 12.19 -2.69 -7.17
N ILE A 85 10.96 -2.22 -7.31
CA ILE A 85 10.18 -2.31 -8.54
C ILE A 85 10.83 -1.37 -9.56
N PRO A 86 11.39 -1.90 -10.66
CA PRO A 86 12.13 -1.09 -11.61
C PRO A 86 11.18 -0.21 -12.44
N GLY A 87 11.61 1.03 -12.68
CA GLY A 87 10.99 1.89 -13.68
C GLY A 87 9.60 2.42 -13.32
N LEU A 88 9.23 2.50 -12.03
CA LEU A 88 8.01 3.21 -11.62
C LEU A 88 8.01 4.64 -12.18
N GLN A 89 6.89 5.03 -12.78
CA GLN A 89 6.75 6.30 -13.47
C GLN A 89 5.38 6.92 -13.20
N VAL A 90 5.38 8.23 -12.91
CA VAL A 90 4.16 9.02 -12.78
C VAL A 90 3.33 8.93 -14.06
N GLY A 91 2.01 8.81 -13.90
CA GLY A 91 1.04 8.67 -14.98
C GLY A 91 0.85 7.25 -15.49
N GLN A 92 1.65 6.28 -15.03
CA GLN A 92 1.49 4.88 -15.44
C GLN A 92 0.46 4.15 -14.56
N PRO A 93 -0.30 3.21 -15.15
CA PRO A 93 -1.25 2.39 -14.41
C PRO A 93 -0.53 1.36 -13.53
N ILE A 94 -1.14 1.02 -12.41
CA ILE A 94 -0.63 0.05 -11.46
C ILE A 94 -1.78 -0.64 -10.71
N GLU A 95 -1.58 -1.89 -10.30
CA GLU A 95 -2.45 -2.58 -9.35
C GLU A 95 -1.66 -2.87 -8.08
N VAL A 96 -2.26 -2.61 -6.93
CA VAL A 96 -1.62 -2.80 -5.63
C VAL A 96 -2.59 -3.48 -4.69
N GLN A 97 -2.10 -4.48 -3.95
CA GLN A 97 -2.80 -5.06 -2.81
C GLN A 97 -2.01 -4.84 -1.54
N GLY A 98 -2.67 -4.40 -0.47
CA GLY A 98 -2.07 -4.21 0.83
C GLY A 98 -3.11 -3.92 1.92
N GLU A 99 -2.63 -3.79 3.15
CA GLU A 99 -3.43 -3.34 4.28
C GLU A 99 -3.70 -1.84 4.17
N TYR A 100 -4.98 -1.47 4.13
CA TYR A 100 -5.41 -0.08 4.05
C TYR A 100 -5.51 0.55 5.44
N ILE A 101 -4.70 1.56 5.68
CA ILE A 101 -4.71 2.39 6.87
C ILE A 101 -5.29 3.74 6.49
N ALA A 102 -6.45 4.08 7.05
CA ALA A 102 -7.09 5.38 6.80
C ALA A 102 -6.21 6.54 7.31
N GLU A 103 -6.34 7.73 6.72
CA GLU A 103 -5.62 8.95 7.11
C GLU A 103 -5.62 9.18 8.62
N ALA A 104 -6.79 9.08 9.27
CA ALA A 104 -6.96 9.28 10.71
C ALA A 104 -6.18 8.28 11.60
N SER A 105 -5.67 7.20 11.01
CA SER A 105 -4.87 6.16 11.67
C SER A 105 -3.46 6.04 11.08
N ALA A 106 -3.15 6.77 10.01
CA ALA A 106 -1.84 6.79 9.41
C ALA A 106 -0.88 7.61 10.29
N TYR A 107 0.26 7.02 10.65
CA TYR A 107 1.28 7.73 11.41
C TYR A 107 2.10 8.63 10.47
N PRO A 108 2.32 9.92 10.79
CA PRO A 108 3.15 10.79 9.97
C PRO A 108 4.59 10.28 9.88
N THR A 109 5.12 10.16 8.67
CA THR A 109 6.55 9.83 8.43
C THR A 109 7.27 11.03 7.80
N ALA A 110 8.59 10.95 7.59
CA ALA A 110 9.32 11.99 6.85
C ALA A 110 8.72 12.24 5.46
N ASP A 111 8.24 11.17 4.83
CA ASP A 111 7.77 11.14 3.43
C ASP A 111 6.24 11.27 3.30
N ASN A 112 5.52 11.09 4.42
CA ASN A 112 4.07 11.19 4.53
C ASN A 112 3.66 12.05 5.75
N ASN A 113 3.87 13.37 5.70
CA ASN A 113 3.54 14.29 6.82
C ASN A 113 2.81 15.58 6.44
N ASN A 114 2.72 15.95 5.15
CA ASN A 114 2.13 17.21 4.75
C ASN A 114 1.61 17.20 3.28
N PRO A 115 0.33 16.83 3.05
CA PRO A 115 -0.60 16.26 4.02
C PRO A 115 -0.23 14.80 4.37
N VAL A 116 -0.79 14.28 5.45
CA VAL A 116 -0.76 12.84 5.72
C VAL A 116 -1.79 12.18 4.80
N LEU A 117 -1.36 11.20 4.02
CA LEU A 117 -2.21 10.38 3.17
C LEU A 117 -2.56 9.06 3.86
N PRO A 118 -3.72 8.44 3.53
CA PRO A 118 -3.96 7.04 3.80
C PRO A 118 -2.85 6.17 3.22
N VAL A 119 -2.57 5.02 3.85
CA VAL A 119 -1.44 4.16 3.50
C VAL A 119 -1.91 2.79 3.05
N LEU A 120 -1.34 2.29 1.95
CA LEU A 120 -1.32 0.86 1.64
C LEU A 120 -0.01 0.27 2.16
N HIS A 121 -0.11 -0.41 3.30
CA HIS A 121 1.00 -1.10 3.95
C HIS A 121 1.04 -2.57 3.53
N PHE A 122 2.15 -3.24 3.81
CA PHE A 122 2.30 -4.69 3.62
C PHE A 122 2.00 -5.15 2.19
N THR A 123 2.47 -4.37 1.21
CA THR A 123 2.23 -4.54 -0.23
C THR A 123 3.15 -5.59 -0.88
N HIS A 124 3.50 -6.61 -0.11
CA HIS A 124 4.36 -7.72 -0.48
C HIS A 124 3.90 -9.00 0.22
N HIS A 125 4.52 -10.13 -0.10
CA HIS A 125 4.25 -11.40 0.53
C HIS A 125 4.28 -11.28 2.06
N PRO A 126 3.33 -11.89 2.80
CA PRO A 126 2.37 -12.92 2.38
C PRO A 126 1.01 -12.43 1.88
N VAL A 127 0.73 -11.12 1.88
CA VAL A 127 -0.66 -10.63 1.72
C VAL A 127 -0.82 -9.60 0.65
N GLY A 128 0.25 -8.91 0.28
CA GLY A 128 0.23 -7.86 -0.72
C GLY A 128 1.04 -8.23 -1.95
N TYR A 129 0.87 -7.39 -2.96
CA TYR A 129 1.64 -7.42 -4.18
C TYR A 129 1.51 -6.09 -4.90
N VAL A 130 2.39 -5.89 -5.87
CA VAL A 130 2.27 -4.83 -6.88
C VAL A 130 2.29 -5.48 -8.25
N LYS A 131 1.36 -5.13 -9.14
CA LYS A 131 1.44 -5.44 -10.57
C LYS A 131 1.75 -4.19 -11.35
N TYR A 132 2.87 -4.19 -12.05
CA TYR A 132 3.36 -3.07 -12.83
C TYR A 132 3.97 -3.57 -14.14
N GLN A 133 3.60 -2.95 -15.26
CA GLN A 133 4.06 -3.33 -16.62
C GLN A 133 3.96 -4.84 -16.93
N GLY A 134 2.87 -5.48 -16.46
CA GLY A 134 2.63 -6.91 -16.68
C GLY A 134 3.44 -7.87 -15.79
N GLN A 135 4.25 -7.35 -14.87
CA GLN A 135 4.98 -8.14 -13.88
C GLN A 135 4.35 -7.99 -12.49
N THR A 136 4.32 -9.09 -11.73
CA THR A 136 3.87 -9.12 -10.34
C THR A 136 5.08 -9.18 -9.40
N TYR A 137 5.10 -8.29 -8.42
CA TYR A 137 6.11 -8.20 -7.37
C TYR A 137 5.41 -8.53 -6.04
N SER A 138 5.88 -9.55 -5.32
CA SER A 138 5.35 -10.00 -4.03
C SER A 138 6.49 -10.56 -3.19
#